data_AF-A0A662BJ41-F1
#
_entry.id   AF-A0A662BJ41-F1
#
_cell.length_a   1.000
_cell.length_b   1.000
_cell.length_c   1.000
_cell.angle_alpha   90.00
_cell.angle_beta   90.00
_cell.angle_gamma   90.00
#
_symmetry.space_group_name_H-M   'P 1'
#
loop_
_entity.id
_entity.type
_entity.pdbx_description
1 polymer ?
#
loop_
_entity_poly.entity_id
_entity_poly.type
_entity_poly.pdbx_seq_one_letter_code
_entity_poly.pdbx_strand_id
1 'polypeptide(L)'
;GELSGFRTSSTSCDIYSPDDLEPVTSAHKRISDIVYWGMRWDYPKYDSLLYNKLTEYYGKINAEVTINDIVSSVKTDDLKTVVYDLTDMKMWVANARADHEKGPLAAYDRQFVEFDMKDIFSKAESFRK
;
A
#
# COMPACT_ATOMS: atom_id res chain seq x y z
N GLY A 1 9.68 0.74 -13.21
CA GLY A 1 10.07 -0.28 -12.22
C GLY A 1 9.07 -1.41 -12.29
N GLU A 2 9.46 -2.62 -11.92
CA GLU A 2 8.55 -3.77 -11.84
C GLU A 2 8.25 -4.06 -10.36
N LEU A 3 7.00 -4.40 -10.05
CA LEU A 3 6.58 -4.85 -8.73
C LEU A 3 6.16 -6.31 -8.81
N SER A 4 6.68 -7.13 -7.90
CA SER A 4 6.24 -8.51 -7.72
C SER A 4 5.86 -8.75 -6.27
N GLY A 5 4.81 -9.53 -6.04
CA GLY A 5 4.47 -10.02 -4.72
C GLY A 5 5.00 -11.42 -4.49
N PHE A 6 5.17 -11.78 -3.22
CA PHE A 6 5.76 -13.06 -2.84
C PHE A 6 4.91 -13.72 -1.76
N ARG A 7 4.57 -15.00 -1.94
CA ARG A 7 4.06 -15.87 -0.88
C ARG A 7 5.12 -16.91 -0.56
N THR A 8 5.65 -16.87 0.65
CA THR A 8 6.74 -17.75 1.06
C THR A 8 6.39 -18.56 2.30
N SER A 9 6.95 -19.76 2.39
CA SER A 9 6.92 -20.64 3.55
C SER A 9 8.22 -21.44 3.61
N SER A 10 8.36 -22.36 4.56
CA SER A 10 9.51 -23.28 4.58
C SER A 10 9.54 -24.27 3.40
N THR A 11 8.42 -24.42 2.67
CA THR A 11 8.28 -25.41 1.59
C THR A 11 7.85 -24.80 0.26
N SER A 12 7.58 -23.49 0.20
CA SER A 12 7.09 -22.83 -1.02
C SER A 12 7.63 -21.41 -1.15
N CYS A 13 7.80 -20.97 -2.41
CA CYS A 13 8.11 -19.61 -2.78
C CYS A 13 7.40 -19.30 -4.09
N ASP A 14 6.25 -18.66 -4.00
CA ASP A 14 5.45 -18.25 -5.15
C ASP A 14 5.72 -16.77 -5.43
N ILE A 15 5.93 -16.44 -6.69
CA ILE A 15 6.16 -15.09 -7.19
C ILE A 15 4.94 -14.70 -8.01
N TYR A 16 4.42 -13.49 -7.77
CA TYR A 16 3.23 -12.98 -8.44
C TYR A 16 3.54 -11.66 -9.14
N SER A 17 3.09 -11.60 -10.38
CA SER A 17 2.97 -10.47 -11.29
C SER A 17 1.49 -10.13 -11.49
N PRO A 18 1.15 -9.05 -12.22
CA PRO A 18 -0.24 -8.77 -12.58
C PRO A 18 -0.93 -9.92 -13.33
N ASP A 19 -0.18 -10.67 -14.14
CA ASP A 19 -0.73 -11.69 -15.05
C ASP A 19 -1.03 -13.03 -14.36
N ASP A 20 -0.34 -13.34 -13.28
CA ASP A 20 -0.44 -14.60 -12.52
C ASP A 20 -0.81 -14.38 -11.05
N LEU A 21 -1.28 -13.19 -10.68
CA LEU A 21 -1.77 -12.85 -9.35
C LEU A 21 -2.83 -13.86 -8.86
N GLU A 22 -2.64 -14.37 -7.64
CA GLU A 22 -3.53 -15.29 -6.94
C GLU A 22 -3.87 -14.78 -5.53
N PRO A 23 -5.00 -15.22 -4.92
CA PRO A 23 -6.00 -16.13 -5.50
C PRO A 23 -6.99 -15.40 -6.41
N VAL A 24 -7.31 -15.96 -7.58
CA VAL A 24 -8.39 -15.40 -8.42
C VAL A 24 -9.76 -15.85 -7.90
N THR A 25 -10.51 -14.93 -7.31
CA THR A 25 -11.87 -15.14 -6.80
C THR A 25 -12.85 -14.08 -7.33
N SER A 26 -14.12 -14.15 -6.93
CA SER A 26 -15.08 -13.08 -7.26
C SER A 26 -14.75 -11.75 -6.56
N ALA A 27 -14.06 -11.81 -5.43
CA ALA A 27 -13.64 -10.67 -4.60
C ALA A 27 -12.22 -10.19 -4.92
N HIS A 28 -11.38 -11.04 -5.52
CA HIS A 28 -9.99 -10.75 -5.85
C HIS A 28 -9.72 -11.13 -7.29
N LYS A 29 -9.72 -10.15 -8.20
CA LYS A 29 -9.53 -10.37 -9.64
C LYS A 29 -8.31 -9.62 -10.11
N ARG A 30 -7.65 -10.16 -11.12
CA ARG A 30 -6.50 -9.51 -11.76
C ARG A 30 -6.93 -8.17 -12.38
N ILE A 31 -6.10 -7.16 -12.18
CA ILE A 31 -6.19 -5.85 -12.83
C ILE A 31 -4.89 -5.66 -13.59
N SER A 32 -4.96 -5.19 -14.84
CA SER A 32 -3.75 -4.95 -15.65
C SER A 32 -2.76 -4.09 -14.87
N ASP A 33 -1.48 -4.46 -14.91
CA ASP A 33 -0.37 -3.71 -14.30
C ASP A 33 -0.43 -3.52 -12.78
N ILE A 34 -1.32 -4.23 -12.06
CA ILE A 34 -1.50 -4.09 -10.60
C ILE A 34 -1.37 -5.44 -9.90
N VAL A 35 -0.55 -5.45 -8.85
CA VAL A 35 -0.40 -6.54 -7.88
C VAL A 35 -0.93 -6.05 -6.53
N TYR A 36 -1.87 -6.77 -5.91
CA TYR A 36 -2.50 -6.32 -4.66
C TYR A 36 -3.03 -7.47 -3.79
N TRP A 37 -3.09 -7.23 -2.48
CA TRP A 37 -3.83 -8.03 -1.50
C TRP A 37 -4.42 -7.11 -0.44
N GLY A 38 -5.60 -7.46 0.08
CA GLY A 38 -6.18 -6.80 1.24
C GLY A 38 -5.52 -7.27 2.54
N MET A 39 -6.34 -7.57 3.54
CA MET A 39 -5.85 -7.91 4.89
C MET A 39 -5.15 -9.28 4.95
N ARG A 40 -5.57 -10.24 4.12
CA ARG A 40 -5.12 -11.64 4.13
C ARG A 40 -5.23 -12.23 2.72
N TRP A 41 -4.74 -13.45 2.53
CA TRP A 41 -4.66 -14.13 1.23
C TRP A 41 -5.99 -14.23 0.47
N ASP A 42 -7.09 -14.59 1.14
CA ASP A 42 -8.45 -14.60 0.59
C ASP A 42 -9.42 -14.17 1.68
N TYR A 43 -9.76 -12.89 1.68
CA TYR A 43 -10.70 -12.31 2.63
C TYR A 43 -11.68 -11.36 1.95
N PRO A 44 -12.81 -11.90 1.43
CA PRO A 44 -13.71 -11.21 0.52
C PRO A 44 -14.16 -9.82 0.97
N LYS A 45 -14.36 -9.60 2.27
CA LYS A 45 -14.76 -8.30 2.82
C LYS A 45 -13.78 -7.18 2.48
N TYR A 46 -12.48 -7.45 2.50
CA TYR A 46 -11.43 -6.46 2.29
C TYR A 46 -10.93 -6.50 0.84
N ASP A 47 -10.79 -7.70 0.27
CA ASP A 47 -10.33 -7.84 -1.11
C ASP A 47 -11.32 -7.27 -2.11
N SER A 48 -12.63 -7.46 -1.91
CA SER A 48 -13.64 -6.86 -2.79
C SER A 48 -13.57 -5.34 -2.76
N LEU A 49 -13.38 -4.76 -1.57
CA LEU A 49 -13.34 -3.31 -1.41
C LEU A 49 -12.07 -2.72 -2.03
N LEU A 50 -10.92 -3.37 -1.83
CA LEU A 50 -9.66 -2.98 -2.45
C LEU A 50 -9.71 -3.12 -3.97
N TYR A 51 -10.21 -4.25 -4.49
CA TYR A 51 -10.42 -4.44 -5.93
C TYR A 51 -11.30 -3.35 -6.54
N ASN A 52 -12.43 -3.05 -5.89
CA ASN A 52 -13.37 -2.03 -6.37
C ASN A 52 -12.70 -0.66 -6.40
N LYS A 53 -11.93 -0.28 -5.37
CA LYS A 53 -11.24 1.01 -5.32
C LYS A 53 -10.11 1.11 -6.33
N LEU A 54 -9.31 0.05 -6.49
CA LEU A 54 -8.26 0.00 -7.53
C LEU A 54 -8.84 0.08 -8.94
N THR A 55 -9.99 -0.56 -9.18
CA THR A 55 -10.69 -0.51 -10.46
C THR A 55 -11.33 0.87 -10.70
N GLU A 56 -11.98 1.45 -9.68
CA GLU A 56 -12.61 2.77 -9.72
C GLU A 56 -11.60 3.87 -10.11
N TYR A 57 -10.39 3.79 -9.56
CA TYR A 57 -9.32 4.77 -9.78
C TYR A 57 -8.27 4.31 -10.80
N TYR A 58 -8.53 3.25 -11.58
CA TYR A 58 -7.57 2.73 -12.54
C TYR A 58 -7.10 3.81 -13.53
N GLY A 59 -5.78 3.94 -13.70
CA GLY A 59 -5.15 4.99 -14.50
C GLY A 59 -5.11 6.39 -13.84
N LYS A 60 -5.60 6.53 -12.60
CA LYS A 60 -5.59 7.77 -11.81
C LYS A 60 -5.03 7.58 -10.39
N ILE A 61 -4.48 6.40 -10.09
CA ILE A 61 -3.88 6.12 -8.79
C ILE A 61 -2.63 6.98 -8.62
N ASN A 62 -2.71 7.92 -7.68
CA ASN A 62 -1.59 8.74 -7.21
C ASN A 62 -1.61 8.77 -5.67
N ALA A 63 -0.70 9.51 -5.04
CA ALA A 63 -0.61 9.57 -3.58
C ALA A 63 -1.90 10.08 -2.93
N GLU A 64 -2.52 11.14 -3.48
CA GLU A 64 -3.76 11.73 -2.95
C GLU A 64 -4.92 10.72 -2.99
N VAL A 65 -5.15 10.09 -4.14
CA VAL A 65 -6.18 9.06 -4.32
C VAL A 65 -5.90 7.86 -3.42
N THR A 66 -4.64 7.43 -3.33
CA THR A 66 -4.28 6.30 -2.46
C THR A 66 -4.63 6.60 -1.02
N ILE A 67 -4.20 7.76 -0.49
CA ILE A 67 -4.39 8.19 0.90
C ILE A 67 -5.87 8.45 1.21
N ASN A 68 -6.54 9.25 0.39
CA ASN A 68 -7.87 9.77 0.72
C ASN A 68 -9.00 8.83 0.31
N ASP A 69 -8.80 8.00 -0.72
CA ASP A 69 -9.88 7.19 -1.30
C ASP A 69 -9.66 5.68 -1.16
N ILE A 70 -8.43 5.19 -1.27
CA ILE A 70 -8.16 3.74 -1.27
C ILE A 70 -7.94 3.23 0.16
N VAL A 71 -6.86 3.65 0.84
CA VAL A 71 -6.53 3.09 2.18
C VAL A 71 -7.56 3.48 3.24
N SER A 72 -8.07 4.71 3.20
CA SER A 72 -9.15 5.19 4.08
C SER A 72 -10.44 4.38 3.94
N SER A 73 -10.70 3.80 2.76
CA SER A 73 -11.87 2.96 2.49
C SER A 73 -11.65 1.53 2.96
N VAL A 74 -10.48 0.95 2.66
CA VAL A 74 -10.17 -0.46 2.91
C VAL A 74 -9.94 -0.75 4.40
N LYS A 75 -9.39 0.20 5.15
CA LYS A 75 -9.29 0.18 6.63
C LYS A 75 -8.58 -1.07 7.17
N THR A 76 -7.41 -1.38 6.63
CA THR A 76 -6.56 -2.52 7.07
C THR A 76 -5.28 -2.10 7.79
N ASP A 77 -4.90 -0.83 7.68
CA ASP A 77 -3.63 -0.30 8.17
C ASP A 77 -3.81 0.44 9.50
N ASP A 78 -4.15 -0.30 10.56
CA ASP A 78 -4.50 0.28 11.85
C ASP A 78 -3.30 0.97 12.53
N LEU A 79 -2.15 0.28 12.56
CA LEU A 79 -0.97 0.73 13.31
C LEU A 79 -0.11 1.73 12.52
N LYS A 80 0.09 1.47 11.23
CA LYS A 80 0.96 2.26 10.35
C LYS A 80 0.55 2.06 8.90
N THR A 81 0.51 3.15 8.14
CA THR A 81 0.25 3.15 6.71
C THR A 81 1.41 3.83 6.00
N VAL A 82 1.86 3.26 4.88
CA VAL A 82 2.93 3.82 4.07
C VAL A 82 2.54 3.78 2.60
N VAL A 83 2.66 4.92 1.92
CA VAL A 83 2.46 5.04 0.48
C VAL A 83 3.78 5.43 -0.15
N TYR A 84 4.16 4.74 -1.22
CA TYR A 84 5.39 4.99 -1.97
C TYR A 84 5.05 5.45 -3.38
N ASP A 85 5.63 6.57 -3.79
CA ASP A 85 5.73 6.95 -5.19
C ASP A 85 7.19 6.76 -5.64
N LEU A 86 7.42 5.68 -6.37
CA LEU A 86 8.74 5.32 -6.87
C LEU A 86 9.16 6.14 -8.11
N THR A 87 8.22 6.81 -8.76
CA THR A 87 8.49 7.66 -9.93
C THR A 87 9.09 8.99 -9.48
N ASP A 88 8.45 9.61 -8.50
CA ASP A 88 8.89 10.90 -7.95
C ASP A 88 9.85 10.76 -6.76
N MET A 89 10.07 9.52 -6.29
CA MET A 89 10.87 9.19 -5.10
C MET A 89 10.32 9.88 -3.84
N LYS A 90 9.03 9.73 -3.61
CA LYS A 90 8.33 10.26 -2.45
C LYS A 90 7.74 9.15 -1.61
N MET A 91 7.63 9.41 -0.33
CA MET A 91 7.00 8.53 0.64
C MET A 91 6.02 9.34 1.49
N TRP A 92 4.90 8.73 1.83
CA TRP A 92 3.97 9.26 2.83
C TRP A 92 3.79 8.23 3.94
N VAL A 93 3.92 8.66 5.20
CA VAL A 93 3.75 7.78 6.37
C VAL A 93 2.72 8.36 7.33
N ALA A 94 1.81 7.51 7.79
CA ALA A 94 0.97 7.76 8.94
C ALA A 94 1.18 6.67 10.00
N ASN A 95 1.17 7.05 11.27
CA ASN A 95 1.19 6.12 12.40
C ASN A 95 -0.11 6.29 13.19
N ALA A 96 -0.55 5.22 13.85
CA ALA A 96 -1.65 5.25 14.81
C ALA A 96 -1.42 6.29 15.90
N ARG A 97 -2.51 6.73 16.50
CA ARG A 97 -2.49 7.71 17.59
C ARG A 97 -1.79 7.14 18.82
N ALA A 98 -0.85 7.88 19.39
CA ALA A 98 -0.32 7.58 20.72
C ALA A 98 -1.34 7.98 21.82
N ASP A 99 -1.26 7.40 23.01
CA ASP A 99 -2.26 7.58 24.08
C ASP A 99 -2.56 9.04 24.45
N HIS A 100 -1.57 9.94 24.31
CA HIS A 100 -1.66 11.35 24.67
C HIS A 100 -2.03 12.28 23.50
N GLU A 101 -2.18 11.75 22.29
CA GLU A 101 -2.50 12.53 21.09
C GLU A 101 -4.01 12.61 20.85
N LYS A 102 -4.42 13.57 20.01
CA LYS A 102 -5.81 13.75 19.56
C LYS A 102 -6.02 13.20 18.14
N GLY A 103 -7.29 13.10 17.74
CA GLY A 103 -7.69 12.68 16.40
C GLY A 103 -8.02 11.19 16.29
N PRO A 104 -8.18 10.68 15.05
CA PRO A 104 -8.49 9.29 14.77
C PRO A 104 -7.43 8.34 15.33
N LEU A 105 -7.86 7.15 15.73
CA LEU A 105 -6.99 6.13 16.30
C LEU A 105 -6.12 5.47 15.22
N ALA A 106 -6.75 4.96 14.17
CA ALA A 106 -6.11 4.18 13.13
C ALA A 106 -5.26 5.04 12.17
N ALA A 107 -4.15 4.50 11.69
CA ALA A 107 -3.22 5.23 10.82
C ALA A 107 -3.84 5.64 9.48
N TYR A 108 -4.70 4.81 8.88
CA TYR A 108 -5.36 5.11 7.60
C TYR A 108 -6.28 6.35 7.63
N ASP A 109 -6.71 6.80 8.82
CA ASP A 109 -7.53 8.00 9.02
C ASP A 109 -6.69 9.20 9.53
N ARG A 110 -5.37 9.02 9.69
CA ARG A 110 -4.49 10.05 10.26
C ARG A 110 -3.76 10.83 9.19
N GLN A 111 -3.22 11.97 9.60
CA GLN A 111 -2.42 12.81 8.72
C GLN A 111 -1.16 12.07 8.28
N PHE A 112 -0.92 12.05 6.97
CA PHE A 112 0.30 11.55 6.39
C PHE A 112 1.38 12.64 6.35
N VAL A 113 2.60 12.25 6.72
CA VAL A 113 3.79 13.09 6.56
C VAL A 113 4.50 12.68 5.29
N GLU A 114 4.75 13.64 4.40
CA GLU A 114 5.51 13.46 3.16
C GLU A 114 7.02 13.50 3.43
N PHE A 115 7.74 12.64 2.72
CA PHE A 115 9.19 12.54 2.73
C PHE A 115 9.70 12.57 1.28
N ASP A 116 10.60 13.50 0.98
CA ASP A 116 11.39 13.48 -0.24
C ASP A 116 12.57 12.49 -0.05
N MET A 117 12.50 11.35 -0.73
CA MET A 117 13.50 10.30 -0.55
C MET A 117 14.82 10.62 -1.26
N LYS A 118 14.83 11.49 -2.27
CA LYS A 118 16.08 11.91 -2.94
C LYS A 118 16.92 12.72 -1.96
N ASP A 119 16.30 13.64 -1.24
CA ASP A 119 16.95 14.46 -0.22
C ASP A 119 17.46 13.59 0.94
N ILE A 120 16.63 12.66 1.41
CA ILE A 120 16.98 11.77 2.52
C ILE A 120 18.19 10.89 2.18
N PHE A 121 18.19 10.24 1.01
CA PHE A 121 19.31 9.37 0.62
C PHE A 121 20.59 10.17 0.38
N SER A 122 20.50 11.34 -0.25
CA SER A 122 21.66 12.23 -0.45
C SER A 122 22.30 12.62 0.89
N LYS A 123 21.46 12.94 1.89
CA LYS A 123 21.94 13.24 3.25
C LYS A 123 22.55 12.00 3.93
N ALA A 124 21.94 10.84 3.80
CA ALA A 124 22.45 9.60 4.39
C ALA A 124 23.84 9.22 3.86
N GLU A 125 24.10 9.43 2.58
CA GLU A 125 25.42 9.19 1.97
C GLU A 125 26.51 10.10 2.54
N SER A 126 26.16 11.36 2.86
CA SER A 126 27.12 12.30 3.46
C SER A 126 27.66 11.84 4.83
N PHE A 127 26.89 11.03 5.56
CA PHE A 127 27.28 10.46 6.86
C PHE A 127 28.11 9.18 6.76
N ARG A 128 28.30 8.64 5.56
CA ARG A 128 29.13 7.45 5.33
C ARG A 128 30.60 7.79 5.03
N LYS A 129 30.97 9.07 5.08
CA LYS A 129 32.35 9.57 4.96
C LYS A 129 32.94 9.81 6.34
#